data_AF-A0A963HX57-F1
#
_entry.id   AF-A0A963HX57-F1
#
_cell.length_a   1.000
_cell.length_b   1.000
_cell.length_c   1.000
_cell.angle_alpha   90.00
_cell.angle_beta   90.00
_cell.angle_gamma   90.00
#
_symmetry.space_group_name_H-M   'P 1'
#
loop_
_entity.id
_entity.type
_entity.pdbx_description
1 polymer ?
#
loop_
_entity_poly.entity_id
_entity_poly.type
_entity_poly.pdbx_seq_one_letter_code
_entity_poly.pdbx_strand_id
1 'polypeptide(L)'
;MSGHGTIDIAVEANLIGAIEYLEKPIGLQKLLAAIKRALTAQPGGGIKTITPLTLDAFPRSTVLRDLKKQLEQITARSRHLLLRVGSGSLAELAARSLPGRRNDAWLDLSAISGPLDVELLQKHQGGAVYVPELSRLSKPQQKNLAFALDRLERYDLRLVAATDQSADSLEAAGWDATLLHRLFEIGLPVPSVADVRDDIPDLAQQLLVHLVEAGEVPNRKLSTAALNVLRTHAWPSGYSELRAAVRSLALGTLEENIEHQDVHRLLDPQPAAAGLHLDLPLREAREAFERIYFDYHLRLENGNMTRLAEKTGLERTHLYRKLKQLGIQTGRRNENT
;
A
#
# COMPACT_ATOMS: atom_id res chain seq x y z
N MET A 1 36.33 -3.09 -22.84
CA MET A 1 37.26 -4.02 -23.52
C MET A 1 38.67 -3.66 -23.09
N SER A 2 39.33 -4.48 -22.25
CA SER A 2 40.67 -4.16 -21.75
C SER A 2 41.76 -5.04 -22.39
N GLY A 3 42.99 -4.53 -22.39
CA GLY A 3 44.20 -5.23 -22.81
C GLY A 3 44.77 -6.15 -21.73
N HIS A 4 45.69 -7.01 -22.15
CA HIS A 4 46.36 -8.02 -21.33
C HIS A 4 46.97 -7.39 -20.06
N GLY A 5 46.55 -7.84 -18.86
CA GLY A 5 47.17 -7.44 -17.59
C GLY A 5 46.35 -6.53 -16.64
N THR A 6 45.02 -6.50 -16.71
CA THR A 6 44.17 -5.71 -15.78
C THR A 6 43.01 -6.53 -15.20
N ILE A 7 43.34 -7.61 -14.46
CA ILE A 7 42.36 -8.43 -13.74
C ILE A 7 41.62 -7.57 -12.69
N ASP A 8 42.30 -6.61 -12.07
CA ASP A 8 41.71 -5.76 -11.03
C ASP A 8 40.53 -4.91 -11.55
N ILE A 9 40.62 -4.40 -12.79
CA ILE A 9 39.53 -3.66 -13.44
C ILE A 9 38.35 -4.59 -13.77
N ALA A 10 38.62 -5.86 -14.08
CA ALA A 10 37.57 -6.85 -14.30
C ALA A 10 36.80 -7.18 -13.01
N VAL A 11 37.52 -7.21 -11.88
CA VAL A 11 36.93 -7.39 -10.55
C VAL A 11 36.07 -6.18 -10.17
N GLU A 12 36.57 -4.96 -10.36
CA GLU A 12 35.78 -3.73 -10.13
C GLU A 12 34.54 -3.68 -11.04
N ALA A 13 34.67 -4.05 -12.31
CA ALA A 13 33.54 -4.09 -13.24
C ALA A 13 32.46 -5.09 -12.81
N ASN A 14 32.84 -6.26 -12.27
CA ASN A 14 31.88 -7.20 -11.70
C ASN A 14 31.17 -6.63 -10.46
N LEU A 15 31.88 -5.89 -9.60
CA LEU A 15 31.25 -5.19 -8.47
C LEU A 15 30.21 -4.15 -8.91
N ILE A 16 30.41 -3.52 -10.07
CA ILE A 16 29.51 -2.51 -10.64
C ILE A 16 28.41 -3.15 -11.52
N GLY A 17 28.35 -4.49 -11.61
CA GLY A 17 27.28 -5.23 -12.28
C GLY A 17 27.56 -5.62 -13.74
N ALA A 18 28.82 -5.72 -14.15
CA ALA A 18 29.18 -6.35 -15.41
C ALA A 18 28.76 -7.83 -15.44
N ILE A 19 28.18 -8.28 -16.56
CA ILE A 19 27.64 -9.63 -16.71
C ILE A 19 28.75 -10.67 -16.92
N GLU A 20 29.71 -10.38 -17.79
CA GLU A 20 30.81 -11.28 -18.11
C GLU A 20 32.01 -10.48 -18.63
N TYR A 21 33.21 -10.89 -18.24
CA TYR A 21 34.47 -10.29 -18.68
C TYR A 21 35.14 -11.16 -19.75
N LEU A 22 35.68 -10.55 -20.81
CA LEU A 22 36.34 -11.24 -21.92
C LEU A 22 37.75 -10.71 -22.15
N GLU A 23 38.73 -11.60 -22.09
CA GLU A 23 40.14 -11.31 -22.32
C GLU A 23 40.56 -11.55 -23.78
N LYS A 24 41.40 -10.66 -24.30
CA LYS A 24 41.99 -10.79 -25.65
C LYS A 24 43.16 -11.78 -25.65
N PRO A 25 43.35 -12.55 -26.74
CA PRO A 25 42.55 -12.56 -27.98
C PRO A 25 41.23 -13.33 -27.83
N ILE A 26 40.12 -12.75 -28.29
CA ILE A 26 38.77 -13.34 -28.17
C ILE A 26 38.41 -14.03 -29.49
N GLY A 27 38.11 -15.33 -29.45
CA GLY A 27 37.56 -16.06 -30.59
C GLY A 27 36.06 -15.74 -30.82
N LEU A 28 35.63 -15.70 -32.09
CA LEU A 28 34.26 -15.35 -32.48
C LEU A 28 33.19 -16.21 -31.78
N GLN A 29 33.43 -17.51 -31.62
CA GLN A 29 32.51 -18.41 -30.91
C GLN A 29 32.34 -18.04 -29.44
N LYS A 30 33.43 -17.62 -28.77
CA LYS A 30 33.42 -17.21 -27.36
C LYS A 30 32.68 -15.89 -27.19
N LEU A 31 32.85 -14.96 -28.12
CA LEU A 31 32.11 -13.70 -28.18
C LEU A 31 30.61 -13.94 -28.40
N LEU A 32 30.24 -14.76 -29.37
CA LEU A 32 28.83 -15.07 -29.66
C LEU A 32 28.17 -15.80 -28.49
N ALA A 33 28.89 -16.70 -27.80
CA ALA A 33 28.37 -17.38 -26.62
C ALA A 33 28.17 -16.41 -25.44
N ALA A 34 29.06 -15.43 -25.26
CA ALA A 34 28.91 -14.38 -24.26
C ALA A 34 27.75 -13.43 -24.59
N ILE A 35 27.60 -13.02 -25.85
CA ILE A 35 26.47 -12.20 -26.30
C ILE A 35 25.15 -12.97 -26.13
N LYS A 36 25.10 -14.24 -26.51
CA LYS A 36 23.91 -15.07 -26.33
C LYS A 36 23.55 -15.19 -24.85
N ARG A 37 24.54 -15.41 -23.97
CA ARG A 37 24.35 -15.43 -22.52
C ARG A 37 23.89 -14.08 -21.98
N ALA A 38 24.44 -12.97 -22.44
CA ALA A 38 24.05 -11.61 -22.05
C ALA A 38 22.68 -11.18 -22.61
N LEU A 39 22.21 -11.77 -23.71
CA LEU A 39 20.86 -11.55 -24.24
C LEU A 39 19.81 -12.43 -23.57
N THR A 40 20.18 -13.65 -23.15
CA THR A 40 19.31 -14.53 -22.36
C THR A 40 19.27 -14.13 -20.89
N ALA A 41 20.37 -13.60 -20.37
CA ALA A 41 20.41 -12.93 -19.08
C ALA A 41 19.71 -11.59 -19.28
N GLN A 42 18.46 -11.49 -18.85
CA GLN A 42 17.77 -10.20 -18.82
C GLN A 42 18.68 -9.14 -18.19
N PRO A 43 18.76 -7.92 -18.73
CA PRO A 43 19.56 -6.86 -18.13
C PRO A 43 19.06 -6.61 -16.71
N GLY A 44 19.85 -7.02 -15.72
CA GLY A 44 19.83 -6.48 -14.36
C GLY A 44 18.48 -6.44 -13.65
N GLY A 45 17.61 -7.41 -13.88
CA GLY A 45 16.43 -7.67 -13.06
C GLY A 45 16.60 -8.96 -12.29
N GLY A 46 17.77 -9.17 -11.65
CA GLY A 46 17.80 -10.14 -10.56
C GLY A 46 16.69 -9.72 -9.62
N ILE A 47 15.63 -10.52 -9.50
CA ILE A 47 14.62 -10.33 -8.47
C ILE A 47 15.42 -10.41 -7.18
N LYS A 48 15.93 -9.27 -6.70
CA LYS A 48 16.43 -9.16 -5.34
C LYS A 48 15.26 -9.67 -4.54
N THR A 49 15.43 -10.77 -3.84
CA THR A 49 14.42 -11.25 -2.91
C THR A 49 14.34 -10.16 -1.84
N ILE A 50 13.46 -9.17 -2.06
CA ILE A 50 13.38 -8.01 -1.19
C ILE A 50 12.90 -8.55 0.14
N THR A 51 13.75 -8.39 1.15
CA THR A 51 13.42 -8.82 2.49
C THR A 51 12.23 -8.00 2.93
N PRO A 52 11.12 -8.62 3.35
CA PRO A 52 9.92 -7.91 3.75
C PRO A 52 10.24 -6.87 4.83
N LEU A 53 9.52 -5.75 4.83
CA LEU A 53 9.63 -4.78 5.93
C LEU A 53 9.23 -5.45 7.25
N THR A 54 10.13 -5.40 8.24
CA THR A 54 9.94 -5.97 9.59
C THR A 54 10.00 -4.86 10.64
N LEU A 55 9.64 -5.20 11.88
CA LEU A 55 9.72 -4.35 13.06
C LEU A 55 11.17 -3.90 13.36
N ASP A 56 12.18 -4.58 12.81
CA ASP A 56 13.59 -4.20 12.94
C ASP A 56 13.91 -2.83 12.31
N ALA A 57 13.12 -2.43 11.31
CA ALA A 57 13.26 -1.14 10.66
C ALA A 57 12.88 0.03 11.59
N PHE A 58 12.24 -0.24 12.74
CA PHE A 58 11.70 0.78 13.66
C PHE A 58 12.33 0.70 15.05
N PRO A 59 13.66 0.83 15.19
CA PRO A 59 14.33 0.67 16.47
C PRO A 59 14.01 1.80 17.46
N ARG A 60 13.47 2.94 17.01
CA ARG A 60 13.17 4.11 17.85
C ARG A 60 11.85 3.97 18.61
N SER A 61 10.86 3.31 18.01
CA SER A 61 9.56 3.09 18.63
C SER A 61 9.67 2.11 19.79
N THR A 62 9.25 2.53 20.98
CA THR A 62 9.21 1.64 22.16
C THR A 62 8.12 0.59 22.01
N VAL A 63 6.95 0.98 21.48
CA VAL A 63 5.79 0.09 21.29
C VAL A 63 6.13 -1.05 20.32
N LEU A 64 6.71 -0.74 19.16
CA LEU A 64 7.08 -1.75 18.16
C LEU A 64 8.22 -2.64 18.66
N ARG A 65 9.17 -2.08 19.44
CA ARG A 65 10.27 -2.85 20.04
C ARG A 65 9.77 -3.84 21.10
N ASP A 66 8.82 -3.44 21.93
CA ASP A 66 8.25 -4.31 22.96
C ASP A 66 7.34 -5.38 22.35
N LEU A 67 6.56 -5.03 21.30
CA LEU A 67 5.84 -6.01 20.50
C LEU A 67 6.79 -7.06 19.90
N LYS A 68 7.92 -6.63 19.33
CA LYS A 68 8.94 -7.54 18.80
C LYS A 68 9.45 -8.51 19.86
N LYS A 69 9.81 -8.02 21.05
CA LYS A 69 10.28 -8.89 22.15
C LYS A 69 9.23 -9.92 22.56
N GLN A 70 7.96 -9.51 22.63
CA GLN A 70 6.85 -10.43 22.94
C GLN A 70 6.70 -11.51 21.87
N LEU A 71 6.79 -11.14 20.59
CA LEU A 71 6.76 -12.09 19.46
C LEU A 71 7.92 -13.09 19.53
N GLU A 72 9.14 -12.64 19.79
CA GLU A 72 10.31 -13.51 19.94
C GLU A 72 10.15 -14.48 21.12
N GLN A 73 9.68 -13.98 22.27
CA GLN A 73 9.46 -14.79 23.46
C GLN A 73 8.41 -15.89 23.25
N ILE A 74 7.30 -15.56 22.58
CA ILE A 74 6.22 -16.51 22.32
C ILE A 74 6.66 -17.54 21.26
N THR A 75 7.27 -17.07 20.17
CA THR A 75 7.66 -17.96 19.07
C THR A 75 8.89 -18.82 19.36
N ALA A 76 9.60 -18.55 20.45
CA ALA A 76 10.60 -19.46 21.01
C ALA A 76 9.96 -20.73 21.61
N ARG A 77 8.69 -20.67 22.02
CA ARG A 77 7.98 -21.76 22.72
C ARG A 77 6.86 -22.39 21.91
N SER A 78 6.27 -21.65 20.97
CA SER A 78 5.19 -22.12 20.12
C SER A 78 5.45 -21.86 18.64
N ARG A 79 4.92 -22.75 17.80
CA ARG A 79 4.92 -22.64 16.34
C ARG A 79 3.66 -21.98 15.79
N HIS A 80 2.61 -21.81 16.60
CA HIS A 80 1.40 -21.11 16.21
C HIS A 80 1.14 -19.91 17.12
N LEU A 81 0.65 -18.83 16.54
CA LEU A 81 0.32 -17.60 17.24
C LEU A 81 -0.95 -17.00 16.66
N LEU A 82 -1.90 -16.67 17.53
CA LEU A 82 -3.06 -15.87 17.17
C LEU A 82 -2.83 -14.41 17.58
N LEU A 83 -2.82 -13.51 16.60
CA LEU A 83 -2.79 -12.08 16.80
C LEU A 83 -4.23 -11.60 17.06
N ARG A 84 -4.46 -11.04 18.26
CA ARG A 84 -5.72 -10.39 18.60
C ARG A 84 -5.66 -8.96 18.12
N VAL A 85 -6.46 -8.65 17.12
CA VAL A 85 -6.37 -7.39 16.38
C VAL A 85 -7.62 -6.55 16.58
N GLY A 86 -7.46 -5.23 16.65
CA GLY A 86 -8.57 -4.29 16.53
C GLY A 86 -8.66 -3.73 15.11
N SER A 87 -9.59 -2.79 14.91
CA SER A 87 -9.59 -1.93 13.72
C SER A 87 -8.24 -1.24 13.58
N GLY A 88 -7.68 -1.26 12.37
CA GLY A 88 -6.44 -0.56 12.09
C GLY A 88 -5.16 -1.27 12.55
N SER A 89 -5.09 -2.60 12.46
CA SER A 89 -3.98 -3.41 13.00
C SER A 89 -2.66 -3.38 12.21
N LEU A 90 -1.57 -3.64 12.93
CA LEU A 90 -0.21 -3.88 12.42
C LEU A 90 0.11 -5.38 12.22
N ALA A 91 -0.91 -6.24 12.14
CA ALA A 91 -0.76 -7.69 12.11
C ALA A 91 0.20 -8.21 11.03
N GLU A 92 0.15 -7.66 9.81
CA GLU A 92 1.05 -8.09 8.74
C GLU A 92 2.51 -7.76 9.07
N LEU A 93 2.78 -6.55 9.58
CA LEU A 93 4.12 -6.14 9.98
C LEU A 93 4.63 -7.01 11.13
N ALA A 94 3.78 -7.29 12.13
CA ALA A 94 4.08 -8.18 13.24
C ALA A 94 4.40 -9.61 12.75
N ALA A 95 3.57 -10.16 11.87
CA ALA A 95 3.73 -11.50 11.33
C ALA A 95 4.99 -11.65 10.47
N ARG A 96 5.32 -10.63 9.65
CA ARG A 96 6.57 -10.58 8.86
C ARG A 96 7.82 -10.48 9.71
N SER A 97 7.68 -10.03 10.95
CA SER A 97 8.78 -9.86 11.90
C SER A 97 9.06 -11.09 12.73
N LEU A 98 8.30 -12.18 12.52
CA LEU A 98 8.60 -13.42 13.18
C LEU A 98 9.95 -13.99 12.71
N PRO A 99 10.76 -14.53 13.63
CA PRO A 99 12.04 -15.08 13.26
C PRO A 99 11.83 -16.37 12.44
N GLY A 100 11.99 -16.30 11.11
CA GLY A 100 12.00 -17.46 10.23
C GLY A 100 13.42 -17.85 9.84
N ARG A 101 13.66 -19.14 9.56
CA ARG A 101 14.90 -19.57 8.85
C ARG A 101 14.91 -19.05 7.42
N ARG A 102 13.71 -18.90 6.84
CA ARG A 102 13.46 -18.43 5.47
C ARG A 102 12.36 -17.36 5.47
N ASN A 103 12.76 -16.09 5.58
CA ASN A 103 11.82 -14.96 5.49
C ASN A 103 11.23 -14.78 4.07
N ASP A 104 11.81 -15.44 3.07
CA ASP A 104 11.29 -15.52 1.70
C ASP A 104 10.14 -16.53 1.54
N ALA A 105 10.04 -17.51 2.44
CA ALA A 105 9.03 -18.56 2.41
C ALA A 105 7.75 -18.10 3.13
N TRP A 106 6.99 -17.22 2.50
CA TRP A 106 5.72 -16.69 3.01
C TRP A 106 4.51 -17.30 2.27
N LEU A 107 3.61 -17.95 3.01
CA LEU A 107 2.40 -18.57 2.46
C LEU A 107 1.15 -17.89 3.04
N ASP A 108 0.45 -17.10 2.22
CA ASP A 108 -0.83 -16.50 2.59
C ASP A 108 -1.98 -17.44 2.22
N LEU A 109 -2.69 -17.97 3.23
CA LEU A 109 -3.81 -18.89 3.02
C LEU A 109 -5.05 -18.20 2.45
N SER A 110 -5.21 -16.89 2.65
CA SER A 110 -6.35 -16.14 2.12
C SER A 110 -6.27 -15.98 0.60
N ALA A 111 -5.07 -16.01 0.03
CA ALA A 111 -4.82 -15.96 -1.40
C ALA A 111 -5.05 -17.32 -2.10
N ILE A 112 -5.13 -18.41 -1.33
CA ILE A 112 -5.28 -19.77 -1.87
C ILE A 112 -6.77 -20.13 -1.88
N SER A 113 -7.32 -20.27 -3.08
CA SER A 113 -8.72 -20.69 -3.26
C SER A 113 -8.89 -22.21 -3.38
N GLY A 114 -7.83 -22.93 -3.79
CA GLY A 114 -7.83 -24.39 -3.97
C GLY A 114 -7.45 -25.17 -2.70
N PRO A 115 -7.50 -26.52 -2.73
CA PRO A 115 -7.00 -27.34 -1.65
C PRO A 115 -5.49 -27.14 -1.45
N LEU A 116 -5.05 -27.15 -0.20
CA LEU A 116 -3.64 -27.03 0.14
C LEU A 116 -2.93 -28.38 0.04
N ASP A 117 -1.97 -28.46 -0.87
CA ASP A 117 -1.18 -29.67 -1.10
C ASP A 117 0.09 -29.73 -0.25
N VAL A 118 0.56 -30.95 0.00
CA VAL A 118 1.81 -31.21 0.75
C VAL A 118 3.03 -30.61 0.05
N GLU A 119 3.07 -30.63 -1.28
CA GLU A 119 4.16 -30.07 -2.07
C GLU A 119 4.30 -28.56 -1.86
N LEU A 120 3.18 -27.85 -1.72
CA LEU A 120 3.19 -26.41 -1.47
C LEU A 120 3.72 -26.09 -0.07
N LEU A 121 3.35 -26.91 0.94
CA LEU A 121 3.91 -26.79 2.29
C LEU A 121 5.43 -27.08 2.30
N GLN A 122 5.87 -28.10 1.57
CA GLN A 122 7.29 -28.44 1.44
C GLN A 122 8.10 -27.31 0.78
N LYS A 123 7.54 -26.66 -0.25
CA LYS A 123 8.18 -25.51 -0.89
C LYS A 123 8.46 -24.36 0.09
N HIS A 124 7.59 -24.19 1.08
CA HIS A 124 7.68 -23.14 2.09
C HIS A 124 8.30 -23.63 3.42
N GLN A 125 8.96 -24.80 3.43
CA GLN A 125 9.60 -25.35 4.62
C GLN A 125 10.57 -24.35 5.27
N GLY A 126 10.48 -24.21 6.61
CA GLY A 126 11.26 -23.23 7.38
C GLY A 126 10.72 -21.79 7.32
N GLY A 127 9.56 -21.59 6.69
CA GLY A 127 8.88 -20.31 6.50
C GLY A 127 7.68 -20.08 7.40
N ALA A 128 6.84 -19.13 7.01
CA ALA A 128 5.64 -18.72 7.74
C ALA A 128 4.37 -18.92 6.90
N VAL A 129 3.34 -19.46 7.54
CA VAL A 129 1.96 -19.53 7.05
C VAL A 129 1.19 -18.40 7.71
N TYR A 130 0.57 -17.54 6.92
CA TYR A 130 -0.14 -16.36 7.39
C TYR A 130 -1.62 -16.41 7.05
N VAL A 131 -2.44 -15.96 7.99
CA VAL A 131 -3.86 -15.68 7.80
C VAL A 131 -4.14 -14.23 8.25
N PRO A 132 -4.50 -13.32 7.32
CA PRO A 132 -4.72 -11.92 7.66
C PRO A 132 -5.95 -11.67 8.54
N GLU A 133 -7.02 -12.45 8.37
CA GLU A 133 -8.22 -12.35 9.20
C GLU A 133 -8.97 -13.69 9.15
N LEU A 134 -9.15 -14.33 10.30
CA LEU A 134 -9.88 -15.61 10.40
C LEU A 134 -11.31 -15.45 9.90
N SER A 135 -12.05 -14.42 10.33
CA SER A 135 -13.47 -14.26 9.99
C SER A 135 -13.75 -14.16 8.48
N ARG A 136 -12.75 -13.81 7.67
CA ARG A 136 -12.85 -13.69 6.20
C ARG A 136 -12.58 -15.00 5.45
N LEU A 137 -12.08 -16.05 6.13
CA LEU A 137 -11.77 -17.31 5.48
C LEU A 137 -13.02 -18.09 5.07
N SER A 138 -13.04 -18.54 3.82
CA SER A 138 -14.05 -19.47 3.30
C SER A 138 -13.91 -20.88 3.91
N LYS A 139 -14.96 -21.70 3.83
CA LYS A 139 -14.93 -23.09 4.36
C LYS A 139 -13.78 -23.95 3.81
N PRO A 140 -13.43 -23.90 2.52
CA PRO A 140 -12.23 -24.58 2.01
C PRO A 140 -10.94 -24.06 2.65
N GLN A 141 -10.81 -22.75 2.82
CA GLN A 141 -9.63 -22.14 3.45
C GLN A 141 -9.52 -22.49 4.94
N GLN A 142 -10.64 -22.62 5.64
CA GLN A 142 -10.68 -23.13 7.03
C GLN A 142 -10.12 -24.56 7.10
N LYS A 143 -10.46 -25.42 6.13
CA LYS A 143 -9.87 -26.77 6.03
C LYS A 143 -8.38 -26.74 5.70
N ASN A 144 -7.94 -25.83 4.83
CA ASN A 144 -6.51 -25.63 4.54
C ASN A 144 -5.74 -25.19 5.79
N LEU A 145 -6.33 -24.32 6.61
CA LEU A 145 -5.75 -23.89 7.88
C LEU A 145 -5.59 -25.06 8.85
N ALA A 146 -6.64 -25.86 9.04
CA ALA A 146 -6.55 -27.08 9.86
C ALA A 146 -5.48 -28.05 9.33
N PHE A 147 -5.45 -28.24 8.01
CA PHE A 147 -4.46 -29.11 7.35
C PHE A 147 -3.01 -28.64 7.57
N ALA A 148 -2.76 -27.33 7.51
CA ALA A 148 -1.45 -26.74 7.79
C ALA A 148 -1.08 -26.83 9.27
N LEU A 149 -2.04 -26.58 10.18
CA LEU A 149 -1.85 -26.61 11.63
C LEU A 149 -1.34 -27.97 12.11
N ASP A 150 -1.88 -29.08 11.58
CA ASP A 150 -1.44 -30.44 11.93
C ASP A 150 -0.03 -30.80 11.43
N ARG A 151 0.56 -29.97 10.56
CA ARG A 151 1.82 -30.25 9.86
C ARG A 151 2.92 -29.22 10.13
N LEU A 152 2.71 -28.30 11.06
CA LEU A 152 3.68 -27.25 11.41
C LEU A 152 5.02 -27.83 11.90
N GLU A 153 4.97 -28.89 12.71
CA GLU A 153 6.17 -29.56 13.20
C GLU A 153 6.94 -30.24 12.06
N ARG A 154 6.22 -30.97 11.22
CA ARG A 154 6.79 -31.78 10.13
C ARG A 154 7.57 -30.96 9.10
N TYR A 155 7.12 -29.73 8.80
CA TYR A 155 7.71 -28.86 7.77
C TYR A 155 8.39 -27.62 8.34
N ASP A 156 8.70 -27.59 9.64
CA ASP A 156 9.33 -26.43 10.28
C ASP A 156 8.63 -25.10 9.99
N LEU A 157 7.30 -25.13 9.93
CA LEU A 157 6.47 -23.97 9.60
C LEU A 157 6.01 -23.25 10.87
N ARG A 158 5.87 -21.94 10.75
CA ARG A 158 5.24 -21.10 11.77
C ARG A 158 3.90 -20.59 11.27
N LEU A 159 2.84 -20.79 12.04
CA LEU A 159 1.52 -20.27 11.71
C LEU A 159 1.24 -18.98 12.47
N VAL A 160 0.82 -17.96 11.75
CA VAL A 160 0.30 -16.72 12.31
C VAL A 160 -1.07 -16.46 11.75
N ALA A 161 -2.06 -16.37 12.62
CA ALA A 161 -3.39 -15.96 12.25
C ALA A 161 -3.75 -14.67 12.98
N ALA A 162 -4.55 -13.81 12.37
CA ALA A 162 -5.10 -12.63 13.03
C ALA A 162 -6.63 -12.72 13.07
N THR A 163 -7.22 -12.17 14.14
CA THR A 163 -8.67 -11.97 14.21
C THR A 163 -9.10 -10.87 15.17
N ASP A 164 -10.15 -10.15 14.80
CA ASP A 164 -10.88 -9.20 15.66
C ASP A 164 -12.04 -9.84 16.44
N GLN A 165 -12.40 -11.09 16.11
CA GLN A 165 -13.53 -11.79 16.72
C GLN A 165 -13.13 -12.58 17.99
N SER A 166 -14.13 -12.91 18.79
CA SER A 166 -13.99 -13.89 19.88
C SER A 166 -14.13 -15.33 19.35
N ALA A 167 -13.65 -16.32 20.11
CA ALA A 167 -13.83 -17.72 19.75
C ALA A 167 -15.32 -18.08 19.62
N ASP A 168 -16.14 -17.62 20.58
CA ASP A 168 -17.60 -17.85 20.60
C ASP A 168 -18.29 -17.26 19.36
N SER A 169 -17.88 -16.06 18.94
CA SER A 169 -18.41 -15.42 17.72
C SER A 169 -18.09 -16.23 16.46
N LEU A 170 -16.87 -16.78 16.37
CA LEU A 170 -16.46 -17.61 15.24
C LEU A 170 -17.17 -18.97 15.25
N GLU A 171 -17.36 -19.58 16.43
CA GLU A 171 -18.12 -20.81 16.57
C GLU A 171 -19.58 -20.63 16.13
N ALA A 172 -20.21 -19.52 16.52
CA ALA A 172 -21.54 -19.14 16.05
C ALA A 172 -21.60 -18.90 14.52
N ALA A 173 -20.51 -18.46 13.90
CA ALA A 173 -20.35 -18.37 12.45
C ALA A 173 -20.07 -19.74 11.77
N GLY A 174 -20.18 -20.84 12.54
CA GLY A 174 -20.07 -22.22 12.07
C GLY A 174 -18.64 -22.74 11.96
N TRP A 175 -17.67 -22.12 12.63
CA TRP A 175 -16.31 -22.64 12.73
C TRP A 175 -16.25 -23.93 13.55
N ASP A 176 -15.26 -24.78 13.26
CA ASP A 176 -15.00 -25.97 14.05
C ASP A 176 -14.42 -25.60 15.42
N ALA A 177 -15.12 -25.96 16.49
CA ALA A 177 -14.74 -25.70 17.87
C ALA A 177 -13.36 -26.28 18.22
N THR A 178 -13.00 -27.45 17.67
CA THR A 178 -11.71 -28.09 17.95
C THR A 178 -10.55 -27.29 17.34
N LEU A 179 -10.73 -26.78 16.12
CA LEU A 179 -9.77 -25.90 15.46
C LEU A 179 -9.63 -24.58 16.23
N LEU A 180 -10.75 -23.97 16.62
CA LEU A 180 -10.75 -22.72 17.39
C LEU A 180 -10.02 -22.87 18.72
N HIS A 181 -10.27 -23.95 19.47
CA HIS A 181 -9.59 -24.19 20.74
C HIS A 181 -8.07 -24.24 20.58
N ARG A 182 -7.56 -24.88 19.52
CA ARG A 182 -6.12 -24.92 19.22
C ARG A 182 -5.57 -23.56 18.78
N LEU A 183 -6.31 -22.83 17.94
CA LEU A 183 -5.86 -21.52 17.45
C LEU A 183 -5.81 -20.48 18.58
N PHE A 184 -6.81 -20.48 19.48
CA PHE A 184 -6.95 -19.51 20.56
C PHE A 184 -6.09 -19.82 21.81
N GLU A 185 -5.37 -20.94 21.83
CA GLU A 185 -4.50 -21.33 22.95
C GLU A 185 -3.44 -20.27 23.26
N ILE A 186 -2.89 -19.62 22.23
CA ILE A 186 -1.85 -18.59 22.38
C ILE A 186 -2.26 -17.33 21.61
N GLY A 187 -2.74 -16.33 22.36
CA GLY A 187 -3.12 -15.02 21.84
C GLY A 187 -2.12 -13.93 22.21
N LEU A 188 -1.80 -13.04 21.26
CA LEU A 188 -1.05 -11.81 21.49
C LEU A 188 -1.84 -10.59 20.98
N PRO A 189 -2.17 -9.61 21.84
CA PRO A 189 -2.74 -8.36 21.37
C PRO A 189 -1.73 -7.58 20.53
N VAL A 190 -2.15 -7.09 19.37
CA VAL A 190 -1.32 -6.26 18.48
C VAL A 190 -1.79 -4.82 18.57
N PRO A 191 -0.88 -3.84 18.75
CA PRO A 191 -1.24 -2.43 18.72
C PRO A 191 -1.83 -2.04 17.37
N SER A 192 -2.74 -1.07 17.41
CA SER A 192 -3.28 -0.42 16.22
C SER A 192 -2.33 0.66 15.71
N VAL A 193 -2.54 1.12 14.48
CA VAL A 193 -1.85 2.29 13.93
C VAL A 193 -2.13 3.54 14.79
N ALA A 194 -3.27 3.60 15.48
CA ALA A 194 -3.59 4.69 16.39
C ALA A 194 -2.70 4.73 17.63
N ASP A 195 -2.18 3.58 18.08
CA ASP A 195 -1.29 3.47 19.24
C ASP A 195 0.15 3.89 18.90
N VAL A 196 0.50 3.91 17.61
CA VAL A 196 1.83 4.26 17.09
C VAL A 196 1.79 5.50 16.18
N ARG A 197 0.88 6.45 16.45
CA ARG A 197 0.70 7.65 15.63
C ARG A 197 1.99 8.43 15.43
N ASP A 198 2.79 8.58 16.48
CA ASP A 198 4.06 9.30 16.42
C ASP A 198 5.11 8.60 15.54
N ASP A 199 4.96 7.29 15.31
CA ASP A 199 5.84 6.50 14.45
C ASP A 199 5.36 6.47 12.99
N ILE A 200 4.15 6.95 12.67
CA ILE A 200 3.60 6.95 11.29
C ILE A 200 4.55 7.62 10.28
N PRO A 201 5.19 8.77 10.57
CA PRO A 201 6.14 9.36 9.64
C PRO A 201 7.31 8.43 9.29
N ASP A 202 7.87 7.73 10.27
CA ASP A 202 8.98 6.78 10.07
C ASP A 202 8.49 5.53 9.32
N LEU A 203 7.32 5.00 9.72
CA LEU A 203 6.63 3.91 9.02
C LEU A 203 6.42 4.22 7.54
N ALA A 204 5.90 5.40 7.21
CA ALA A 204 5.65 5.81 5.84
C ALA A 204 6.95 5.95 5.02
N GLN A 205 8.01 6.50 5.63
CA GLN A 205 9.32 6.62 4.98
C GLN A 205 9.95 5.24 4.69
N GLN A 206 10.04 4.37 5.70
CA GLN A 206 10.60 3.02 5.53
C GLN A 206 9.79 2.20 4.53
N LEU A 207 8.48 2.36 4.53
CA LEU A 207 7.59 1.70 3.57
C LEU A 207 7.83 2.20 2.15
N LEU A 208 8.03 3.51 1.95
CA LEU A 208 8.37 4.06 0.65
C LEU A 208 9.73 3.52 0.16
N VAL A 209 10.75 3.53 1.03
CA VAL A 209 12.08 2.97 0.71
C VAL A 209 11.95 1.51 0.29
N HIS A 210 11.23 0.70 1.08
CA HIS A 210 11.01 -0.71 0.79
C HIS A 210 10.28 -0.95 -0.53
N LEU A 211 9.26 -0.14 -0.86
CA LEU A 211 8.54 -0.22 -2.13
C LEU A 211 9.43 0.17 -3.32
N VAL A 212 10.32 1.16 -3.14
CA VAL A 212 11.28 1.59 -4.17
C VAL A 212 12.34 0.51 -4.40
N GLU A 213 12.91 -0.06 -3.34
CA GLU A 213 13.85 -1.17 -3.41
C GLU A 213 13.23 -2.41 -4.04
N ALA A 214 11.92 -2.61 -3.82
CA ALA A 214 11.15 -3.64 -4.47
C ALA A 214 10.84 -3.40 -5.96
N GLY A 215 11.14 -2.21 -6.48
CA GLY A 215 10.79 -1.82 -7.83
C GLY A 215 9.27 -1.70 -8.05
N GLU A 216 8.48 -1.64 -6.98
CA GLU A 216 7.02 -1.51 -7.06
C GLU A 216 6.60 -0.07 -7.40
N VAL A 217 7.43 0.92 -7.06
CA VAL A 217 7.15 2.35 -7.23
C VAL A 217 8.41 3.12 -7.66
N PRO A 218 8.28 4.26 -8.35
CA PRO A 218 9.42 5.11 -8.66
C PRO A 218 10.04 5.69 -7.38
N ASN A 219 11.32 6.08 -7.45
CA ASN A 219 11.99 6.75 -6.35
C ASN A 219 11.37 8.13 -6.11
N ARG A 220 10.77 8.30 -4.92
CA ARG A 220 10.09 9.53 -4.47
C ARG A 220 10.52 9.85 -3.04
N LYS A 221 10.29 11.08 -2.60
CA LYS A 221 10.51 11.54 -1.23
C LYS A 221 9.23 12.13 -0.65
N LEU A 222 8.94 11.82 0.62
CA LEU A 222 7.84 12.44 1.35
C LEU A 222 8.31 13.74 2.00
N SER A 223 7.64 14.85 1.70
CA SER A 223 7.87 16.12 2.38
C SER A 223 7.48 16.04 3.87
N THR A 224 8.05 16.91 4.71
CA THR A 224 7.67 17.00 6.13
C THR A 224 6.20 17.35 6.31
N ALA A 225 5.65 18.17 5.40
CA ALA A 225 4.24 18.53 5.38
C ALA A 225 3.36 17.29 5.06
N ALA A 226 3.72 16.49 4.06
CA ALA A 226 3.02 15.24 3.74
C ALA A 226 3.01 14.25 4.92
N LEU A 227 4.15 14.07 5.59
CA LEU A 227 4.27 13.18 6.75
C LEU A 227 3.40 13.64 7.92
N ASN A 228 3.28 14.96 8.14
CA ASN A 228 2.41 15.50 9.17
C ASN A 228 0.93 15.20 8.89
N VAL A 229 0.49 15.27 7.63
CA VAL A 229 -0.88 14.91 7.23
C VAL A 229 -1.12 13.42 7.46
N LEU A 230 -0.18 12.56 7.02
CA LEU A 230 -0.26 11.11 7.25
C LEU A 230 -0.34 10.76 8.74
N ARG A 231 0.40 11.47 9.60
CA ARG A 231 0.36 11.31 11.07
C ARG A 231 -1.00 11.64 11.67
N THR A 232 -1.69 12.66 11.17
CA THR A 232 -2.99 13.10 11.71
C THR A 232 -4.17 12.24 11.26
N HIS A 233 -4.01 11.48 10.17
CA HIS A 233 -5.06 10.62 9.65
C HIS A 233 -5.34 9.43 10.58
N ALA A 234 -6.59 8.96 10.61
CA ALA A 234 -7.03 7.94 11.58
C ALA A 234 -6.64 6.51 11.20
N TRP A 235 -6.49 6.22 9.90
CA TRP A 235 -6.16 4.89 9.36
C TRP A 235 -7.11 3.76 9.83
N PRO A 236 -8.41 3.82 9.49
CA PRO A 236 -9.39 2.84 9.94
C PRO A 236 -9.07 1.39 9.57
N SER A 237 -8.44 1.16 8.40
CA SER A 237 -7.98 -0.18 7.96
C SER A 237 -6.49 -0.43 8.25
N GLY A 238 -5.84 0.53 8.91
CA GLY A 238 -4.54 0.35 9.56
C GLY A 238 -3.36 0.31 8.62
N TYR A 239 -2.46 -0.63 8.86
CA TYR A 239 -1.21 -0.73 8.13
C TYR A 239 -1.40 -1.00 6.63
N SER A 240 -2.42 -1.80 6.29
CA SER A 240 -2.74 -2.09 4.88
C SER A 240 -3.17 -0.84 4.11
N GLU A 241 -3.94 0.03 4.75
CA GLU A 241 -4.36 1.32 4.20
C GLU A 241 -3.19 2.29 4.05
N LEU A 242 -2.34 2.40 5.08
CA LEU A 242 -1.12 3.20 5.01
C LEU A 242 -0.21 2.74 3.88
N ARG A 243 -0.03 1.43 3.71
CA ARG A 243 0.73 0.84 2.59
C ARG A 243 0.12 1.18 1.25
N ALA A 244 -1.19 1.00 1.10
CA ALA A 244 -1.89 1.35 -0.13
C ALA A 244 -1.77 2.86 -0.43
N ALA A 245 -1.89 3.71 0.59
CA ALA A 245 -1.78 5.15 0.43
C ALA A 245 -0.39 5.59 -0.01
N VAL A 246 0.68 5.13 0.67
CA VAL A 246 2.07 5.43 0.30
C VAL A 246 2.37 4.94 -1.12
N ARG A 247 1.93 3.73 -1.47
CA ARG A 247 2.08 3.18 -2.82
C ARG A 247 1.36 4.04 -3.86
N SER A 248 0.11 4.42 -3.60
CA SER A 248 -0.70 5.26 -4.49
C SER A 248 -0.10 6.67 -4.66
N LEU A 249 0.42 7.27 -3.59
CA LEU A 249 1.10 8.57 -3.65
C LEU A 249 2.38 8.50 -4.49
N ALA A 250 3.19 7.46 -4.30
CA ALA A 250 4.43 7.29 -5.05
C ALA A 250 4.19 7.09 -6.56
N LEU A 251 3.13 6.35 -6.92
CA LEU A 251 2.74 6.11 -8.32
C LEU A 251 1.99 7.30 -8.94
N GLY A 252 1.17 8.00 -8.17
CA GLY A 252 0.31 9.09 -8.66
C GLY A 252 1.00 10.45 -8.75
N THR A 253 2.08 10.67 -8.01
CA THR A 253 2.82 11.94 -8.03
C THR A 253 3.77 11.96 -9.22
N LEU A 254 3.77 13.06 -9.98
CA LEU A 254 4.66 13.25 -11.13
C LEU A 254 6.05 13.73 -10.69
N GLU A 255 6.10 14.59 -9.68
CA GLU A 255 7.30 15.18 -9.12
C GLU A 255 8.06 14.23 -8.19
N GLU A 256 9.36 14.46 -7.99
CA GLU A 256 10.18 13.63 -7.07
C GLU A 256 9.68 13.72 -5.62
N ASN A 257 9.15 14.88 -5.22
CA ASN A 257 8.66 15.12 -3.87
C ASN A 257 7.14 15.00 -3.80
N ILE A 258 6.66 14.23 -2.83
CA ILE A 258 5.25 14.10 -2.49
C ILE A 258 4.92 15.17 -1.46
N GLU A 259 4.06 16.11 -1.84
CA GLU A 259 3.64 17.24 -1.04
C GLU A 259 2.35 16.93 -0.26
N HIS A 260 2.04 17.75 0.75
CA HIS A 260 0.82 17.60 1.55
C HIS A 260 -0.46 17.63 0.70
N GLN A 261 -0.47 18.38 -0.41
CA GLN A 261 -1.61 18.49 -1.32
C GLN A 261 -1.94 17.16 -1.99
N ASP A 262 -0.93 16.36 -2.33
CA ASP A 262 -1.12 15.04 -2.94
C ASP A 262 -1.71 14.06 -1.92
N VAL A 263 -1.25 14.14 -0.66
CA VAL A 263 -1.81 13.35 0.44
C VAL A 263 -3.27 13.70 0.68
N HIS A 264 -3.61 14.99 0.77
CA HIS A 264 -4.99 15.44 0.95
C HIS A 264 -5.88 14.98 -0.20
N ARG A 265 -5.42 15.11 -1.47
CA ARG A 265 -6.18 14.68 -2.65
C ARG A 265 -6.52 13.19 -2.61
N LEU A 266 -5.64 12.36 -2.03
CA LEU A 266 -5.84 10.93 -1.92
C LEU A 266 -6.76 10.54 -0.75
N LEU A 267 -6.52 11.10 0.44
CA LEU A 267 -7.19 10.67 1.68
C LEU A 267 -8.56 11.31 1.87
N ASP A 268 -8.67 12.59 1.53
CA ASP A 268 -9.94 13.30 1.46
C ASP A 268 -10.18 13.63 0.00
N PRO A 269 -10.67 12.66 -0.81
CA PRO A 269 -11.22 12.97 -2.11
C PRO A 269 -12.47 13.78 -1.82
N GLN A 270 -12.31 15.09 -1.64
CA GLN A 270 -13.39 16.04 -1.66
C GLN A 270 -14.17 15.67 -2.92
N PRO A 271 -15.44 15.25 -2.80
CA PRO A 271 -16.25 15.17 -3.99
C PRO A 271 -16.08 16.52 -4.66
N ALA A 272 -16.03 16.55 -5.99
CA ALA A 272 -16.21 17.78 -6.72
C ALA A 272 -17.66 18.30 -6.49
N ALA A 273 -18.08 18.48 -5.23
CA ALA A 273 -19.07 19.43 -4.82
C ALA A 273 -18.49 20.76 -5.25
N ALA A 274 -18.83 21.13 -6.49
CA ALA A 274 -18.35 22.30 -7.17
C ALA A 274 -18.31 23.50 -6.19
N GLY A 275 -17.13 23.87 -5.70
CA GLY A 275 -16.83 25.11 -4.98
C GLY A 275 -17.75 25.54 -3.83
N LEU A 276 -18.53 24.65 -3.22
CA LEU A 276 -19.43 25.01 -2.10
C LEU A 276 -18.75 24.74 -0.76
N HIS A 277 -18.06 25.75 -0.25
CA HIS A 277 -17.55 25.76 1.12
C HIS A 277 -18.69 26.06 2.10
N LEU A 278 -19.09 25.06 2.89
CA LEU A 278 -20.15 25.19 3.91
C LEU A 278 -19.71 25.98 5.15
N ASP A 279 -18.40 26.24 5.27
CA ASP A 279 -17.80 27.04 6.35
C ASP A 279 -17.97 28.55 6.13
N LEU A 280 -18.47 28.96 4.95
CA LEU A 280 -18.72 30.36 4.63
C LEU A 280 -20.06 30.84 5.21
N PRO A 281 -20.17 32.14 5.58
CA PRO A 281 -21.46 32.73 5.90
C PRO A 281 -22.49 32.47 4.80
N LEU A 282 -23.75 32.23 5.16
CA LEU A 282 -24.83 31.83 4.23
C LEU A 282 -24.92 32.71 2.97
N ARG A 283 -24.62 34.00 3.11
CA ARG A 283 -24.59 34.93 1.98
C ARG A 283 -23.52 34.57 0.96
N GLU A 284 -22.29 34.36 1.39
CA GLU A 284 -21.15 34.04 0.53
C GLU A 284 -21.29 32.65 -0.08
N ALA A 285 -21.79 31.68 0.69
CA ALA A 285 -22.10 30.35 0.18
C ALA A 285 -23.17 30.38 -0.93
N ARG A 286 -24.20 31.23 -0.77
CA ARG A 286 -25.22 31.45 -1.82
C ARG A 286 -24.65 32.13 -3.05
N GLU A 287 -23.81 33.14 -2.89
CA GLU A 287 -23.16 33.82 -4.02
C GLU A 287 -22.23 32.87 -4.79
N ALA A 288 -21.48 32.01 -4.09
CA ALA A 288 -20.64 30.98 -4.70
C ALA A 288 -21.47 29.94 -5.48
N PHE A 289 -22.57 29.45 -4.90
CA PHE A 289 -23.51 28.55 -5.58
C PHE A 289 -24.08 29.17 -6.84
N GLU A 290 -24.63 30.39 -6.73
CA GLU A 290 -25.24 31.09 -7.85
C GLU A 290 -24.22 31.32 -8.96
N ARG A 291 -22.97 31.66 -8.63
CA ARG A 291 -21.92 31.85 -9.61
C ARG A 291 -21.63 30.58 -10.41
N ILE A 292 -21.50 29.44 -9.73
CA ILE A 292 -21.23 28.13 -10.35
C ILE A 292 -22.42 27.69 -11.21
N TYR A 293 -23.64 27.86 -10.68
CA TYR A 293 -24.88 27.51 -11.37
C TYR A 293 -25.06 28.30 -12.68
N PHE A 294 -24.86 29.63 -12.63
CA PHE A 294 -24.97 30.46 -13.83
C PHE A 294 -23.85 30.21 -14.82
N ASP A 295 -22.61 29.99 -14.37
CA ASP A 295 -21.48 29.71 -15.27
C ASP A 295 -21.67 28.37 -16.01
N TYR A 296 -22.18 27.34 -15.31
CA TYR A 296 -22.53 26.05 -15.91
C TYR A 296 -23.59 26.20 -17.00
N HIS A 297 -24.70 26.88 -16.71
CA HIS A 297 -25.78 27.05 -17.68
C HIS A 297 -25.42 28.02 -18.82
N LEU A 298 -24.59 29.02 -18.57
CA LEU A 298 -24.13 29.95 -19.61
C LEU A 298 -23.21 29.26 -20.63
N ARG A 299 -22.41 28.28 -20.19
CA ARG A 299 -21.62 27.41 -21.09
C ARG A 299 -22.52 26.47 -21.90
N LEU A 300 -23.50 25.82 -21.25
CA LEU A 300 -24.43 24.91 -21.91
C LEU A 300 -25.27 25.57 -23.01
N GLU A 301 -25.74 26.80 -22.76
CA GLU A 301 -26.58 27.55 -23.69
C GLU A 301 -25.77 28.42 -24.66
N ASN A 302 -24.43 28.25 -24.73
CA ASN A 302 -23.51 29.01 -25.59
C ASN A 302 -23.70 30.54 -25.51
N GLY A 303 -23.96 31.07 -24.31
CA GLY A 303 -24.19 32.50 -24.10
C GLY A 303 -25.56 33.03 -24.53
N ASN A 304 -26.53 32.16 -24.89
CA ASN A 304 -27.89 32.60 -25.22
C ASN A 304 -28.68 33.00 -23.96
N MET A 305 -28.77 34.31 -23.72
CA MET A 305 -29.41 34.86 -22.53
C MET A 305 -30.93 34.63 -22.45
N THR A 306 -31.61 34.48 -23.59
CA THR A 306 -33.06 34.23 -23.62
C THR A 306 -33.37 32.83 -23.10
N ARG A 307 -32.61 31.82 -23.54
CA ARG A 307 -32.76 30.44 -23.06
C ARG A 307 -32.34 30.30 -21.60
N LEU A 308 -31.30 31.02 -21.18
CA LEU A 308 -30.87 31.05 -19.79
C LEU A 308 -31.96 31.65 -18.87
N ALA A 309 -32.63 32.72 -19.29
CA ALA A 309 -33.74 33.34 -18.55
C ALA A 309 -34.94 32.38 -18.39
N GLU A 310 -35.35 31.71 -19.48
CA GLU A 310 -36.44 30.72 -19.44
C GLU A 310 -36.12 29.55 -18.51
N LYS A 311 -34.88 29.04 -18.58
CA LYS A 311 -34.44 27.87 -17.79
C LYS A 311 -34.25 28.17 -16.31
N THR A 312 -33.84 29.39 -15.98
CA THR A 312 -33.65 29.83 -14.59
C THR A 312 -34.91 30.45 -13.98
N GLY A 313 -35.97 30.65 -14.79
CA GLY A 313 -37.23 31.27 -14.37
C GLY A 313 -37.09 32.75 -13.99
N LEU A 314 -35.99 33.40 -14.40
CA LEU A 314 -35.69 34.79 -14.07
C LEU A 314 -35.94 35.69 -15.28
N GLU A 315 -36.57 36.83 -15.03
CA GLU A 315 -36.71 37.90 -16.02
C GLU A 315 -35.35 38.36 -16.54
N ARG A 316 -35.24 38.63 -17.86
CA ARG A 316 -33.96 38.96 -18.52
C ARG A 316 -33.24 40.12 -17.85
N THR A 317 -33.96 41.17 -17.49
CA THR A 317 -33.41 42.36 -16.81
C THR A 317 -32.82 42.00 -15.44
N HIS A 318 -33.45 41.07 -14.70
CA HIS A 318 -32.97 40.60 -13.40
C HIS A 318 -31.75 39.69 -13.54
N LEU A 319 -31.74 38.83 -14.57
CA LEU A 319 -30.60 37.96 -14.87
C LEU A 319 -29.33 38.76 -15.19
N TYR A 320 -29.40 39.79 -16.04
CA TYR A 320 -28.25 40.66 -16.33
C TYR A 320 -27.70 41.36 -15.08
N ARG A 321 -28.59 41.86 -14.21
CA ARG A 321 -28.18 42.49 -12.94
C ARG A 321 -27.47 41.50 -12.02
N LYS A 322 -28.01 40.27 -11.94
CA LYS A 322 -27.49 39.20 -11.10
C LYS A 322 -26.11 38.71 -11.59
N LEU A 323 -25.94 38.51 -12.89
CA LEU A 323 -24.65 38.13 -13.49
C LEU A 323 -23.57 39.20 -13.27
N LYS A 324 -23.95 40.49 -13.36
CA LYS A 324 -23.06 41.62 -13.09
C LYS A 324 -22.63 41.67 -11.61
N GLN A 325 -23.58 41.45 -10.69
CA GLN A 325 -23.29 41.40 -9.25
C GLN A 325 -22.36 40.22 -8.89
N LEU A 326 -22.54 39.08 -9.55
CA LEU A 326 -21.71 37.88 -9.36
C LEU A 326 -20.38 37.94 -10.12
N GLY A 327 -20.10 39.02 -10.87
CA GLY A 327 -18.84 39.21 -11.60
C GLY A 327 -18.61 38.22 -12.75
N ILE A 328 -19.68 37.74 -13.40
CA ILE A 328 -19.61 36.84 -14.57
C ILE A 328 -19.63 37.68 -15.85
N GLN A 329 -18.58 37.55 -16.67
CA GLN A 329 -18.49 38.28 -17.94
C GLN A 329 -19.32 37.59 -19.03
N THR A 330 -20.42 38.21 -19.43
CA THR A 330 -21.18 37.78 -20.61
C THR A 330 -20.43 38.24 -21.86
N GLY A 331 -19.78 37.34 -22.58
CA GLY A 331 -19.01 37.68 -23.78
C GLY A 331 -19.84 38.49 -24.78
N ARG A 332 -19.38 39.71 -25.11
CA ARG A 332 -19.86 40.48 -26.26
C ARG A 332 -19.53 39.69 -27.52
N ARG A 333 -20.56 39.22 -28.24
CA ARG A 333 -20.43 38.86 -29.65
C ARG A 333 -21.47 39.64 -30.44
N ASN A 334 -20.94 40.51 -31.30
CA ASN A 334 -21.56 41.26 -32.40
C ASN A 334 -22.23 42.62 -32.08
N GLU A 335 -21.40 43.66 -32.06
CA GLU A 335 -21.71 44.96 -32.71
C GLU A 335 -20.42 45.44 -33.38
N ASN A 336 -20.30 45.20 -34.68
CA ASN A 336 -19.76 46.12 -35.69
C ASN A 336 -19.69 45.39 -37.04
N THR A 337 -20.51 45.91 -37.96
CA THR A 337 -20.40 46.01 -39.44
C THR A 337 -19.57 45.00 -40.20
#